data_AF-A0A3D1B8T5-F1
#
_entry.id   AF-A0A3D1B8T5-F1
#
_cell.length_a   1.000
_cell.length_b   1.000
_cell.length_c   1.000
_cell.angle_alpha   90.00
_cell.angle_beta   90.00
_cell.angle_gamma   90.00
#
_symmetry.space_group_name_H-M   'P 1'
#
loop_
_entity.id
_entity.type
_entity.pdbx_description
1 polymer ?
#
loop_
_entity_poly.entity_id
_entity_poly.type
_entity_poly.pdbx_seq_one_letter_code
_entity_poly.pdbx_strand_id
1 'polypeptide(L)'
;LHAYIDRYAWDNAALADFLVALGDAADRPLEEWSRLWLQTASLNTIGVRWSTDDGHVASMELFQAAPQGHDTLRPHATTIGLVGADA
;
A
#
# COMPACT_ATOMS: atom_id res chain seq x y z
N LEU A 1 9.36 -16.60 -4.40
CA LEU A 1 8.17 -17.20 -5.06
C LEU A 1 8.40 -18.63 -5.57
N HIS A 2 9.38 -18.90 -6.43
CA HIS A 2 9.66 -20.28 -6.89
C HIS A 2 9.83 -21.28 -5.74
N ALA A 3 10.65 -20.94 -4.73
CA ALA A 3 10.82 -21.80 -3.56
C ALA A 3 9.54 -22.11 -2.78
N TYR A 4 8.55 -21.19 -2.76
CA TYR A 4 7.24 -21.43 -2.15
C TYR A 4 6.41 -22.40 -2.99
N ILE A 5 6.33 -22.14 -4.30
CA ILE A 5 5.59 -23.01 -5.22
C ILE A 5 6.16 -24.42 -5.19
N ASP A 6 7.49 -24.57 -5.22
CA ASP A 6 8.15 -25.88 -5.16
C ASP A 6 7.89 -26.58 -3.82
N ARG A 7 7.90 -25.85 -2.70
CA ARG A 7 7.70 -26.39 -1.35
C ARG A 7 6.27 -26.89 -1.12
N TYR A 8 5.27 -26.19 -1.63
CA TYR A 8 3.86 -26.51 -1.45
C TYR A 8 3.21 -27.08 -2.71
N ALA A 9 4.01 -27.50 -3.70
CA ALA A 9 3.50 -28.15 -4.89
C ALA A 9 2.73 -29.41 -4.47
N TRP A 10 1.48 -29.52 -4.93
CA TRP A 10 0.60 -30.68 -4.69
C TRP A 10 0.09 -30.83 -3.26
N ASP A 11 0.20 -29.79 -2.43
CA ASP A 11 -0.36 -29.74 -1.08
C ASP A 11 -1.22 -28.47 -0.89
N ASN A 12 -1.89 -28.37 0.25
CA ASN A 12 -2.55 -27.15 0.70
C ASN A 12 -1.56 -26.25 1.45
N ALA A 13 -1.69 -24.94 1.28
CA ALA A 13 -0.90 -23.94 1.99
C ALA A 13 -1.80 -22.87 2.62
N ALA A 14 -1.33 -22.25 3.70
CA ALA A 14 -2.02 -21.12 4.31
C ALA A 14 -1.52 -19.78 3.75
N LEU A 15 -2.33 -18.72 3.92
CA LEU A 15 -1.91 -17.35 3.60
C LEU A 15 -0.60 -16.97 4.33
N ALA A 16 -0.41 -17.44 5.55
CA ALA A 16 0.80 -17.18 6.32
C ALA A 16 2.06 -17.76 5.65
N ASP A 17 1.98 -18.98 5.12
CA ASP A 17 3.09 -19.63 4.40
C ASP A 17 3.51 -18.81 3.16
N PHE A 18 2.51 -18.30 2.45
CA PHE A 18 2.74 -17.46 1.26
C PHE A 18 3.41 -16.12 1.62
N LEU A 19 2.93 -15.45 2.67
CA LEU A 19 3.43 -14.14 3.08
C LEU A 19 4.86 -14.19 3.59
N VAL A 20 5.24 -15.24 4.32
CA VAL A 20 6.63 -15.46 4.76
C VAL A 20 7.54 -15.57 3.54
N ALA A 21 7.18 -16.42 2.57
CA ALA A 21 8.01 -16.62 1.38
C ALA A 21 8.09 -15.39 0.46
N LEU A 22 7.06 -14.53 0.47
CA LEU A 22 7.09 -13.26 -0.23
C LEU A 22 7.92 -12.21 0.53
N GLY A 23 7.85 -12.18 1.85
CA GLY A 23 8.65 -11.30 2.70
C GLY A 23 10.14 -11.59 2.59
N ASP A 24 10.53 -12.87 2.60
CA ASP A 24 11.91 -13.32 2.36
C ASP A 24 12.43 -12.87 1.00
N ALA A 25 11.60 -12.96 -0.05
CA ALA A 25 11.98 -12.55 -1.41
C ALA A 25 12.03 -11.02 -1.59
N ALA A 26 11.24 -10.29 -0.81
CA ALA A 26 11.14 -8.82 -0.85
C ALA A 26 12.06 -8.11 0.16
N ASP A 27 12.84 -8.89 0.94
CA ASP A 27 13.70 -8.42 2.04
C ASP A 27 12.98 -7.49 3.04
N ARG A 28 11.72 -7.82 3.36
CA ARG A 28 10.92 -7.08 4.35
C ARG A 28 9.82 -7.94 4.98
N PRO A 29 9.51 -7.76 6.27
CA PRO A 29 8.36 -8.41 6.89
C PRO A 29 7.05 -7.90 6.25
N LEU A 30 6.13 -8.82 5.97
CA LEU A 30 4.84 -8.55 5.31
C LEU A 30 3.63 -8.88 6.18
N GLU A 31 3.84 -9.39 7.39
CA GLU A 31 2.77 -9.80 8.31
C GLU A 31 1.86 -8.63 8.62
N GLU A 32 2.43 -7.51 9.06
CA GLU A 32 1.65 -6.31 9.40
C GLU A 32 0.97 -5.69 8.17
N TRP A 33 1.67 -5.65 7.03
CA TRP A 33 1.08 -5.21 5.78
C TRP A 33 -0.13 -6.07 5.40
N SER A 34 0.00 -7.40 5.47
CA SER A 34 -1.06 -8.34 5.12
C SER A 34 -2.25 -8.26 6.06
N ARG A 35 -2.00 -8.05 7.36
CA ARG A 35 -3.05 -7.86 8.36
C ARG A 35 -3.88 -6.63 7.98
N LEU A 36 -3.21 -5.52 7.72
CA LEU A 36 -3.86 -4.27 7.34
C LEU A 36 -4.56 -4.37 5.97
N TRP A 37 -3.95 -5.01 4.98
CA TRP A 37 -4.48 -5.01 3.61
C TRP A 37 -5.46 -6.13 3.29
N LEU A 38 -5.23 -7.34 3.78
CA LEU A 38 -6.00 -8.54 3.42
C LEU A 38 -7.02 -8.94 4.49
N GLN A 39 -6.81 -8.53 5.74
CA GLN A 39 -7.60 -9.02 6.88
C GLN A 39 -8.46 -7.94 7.55
N THR A 40 -8.41 -6.68 7.09
CA THR A 40 -9.31 -5.63 7.57
C THR A 40 -10.24 -5.16 6.46
N ALA A 41 -11.50 -4.94 6.81
CA ALA A 41 -12.54 -4.57 5.85
C ALA A 41 -12.44 -3.09 5.40
N SER A 42 -13.11 -2.80 4.28
CA SER A 42 -13.25 -1.47 3.68
C SER A 42 -11.97 -0.91 3.03
N LEU A 43 -12.06 0.30 2.47
CA LEU A 43 -11.01 0.97 1.68
C LEU A 43 -10.63 2.30 2.31
N ASN A 44 -9.38 2.73 2.13
CA ASN A 44 -8.97 4.10 2.47
C ASN A 44 -9.11 5.03 1.27
N THR A 45 -9.53 6.27 1.53
CA THR A 45 -9.47 7.36 0.55
C THR A 45 -8.10 8.00 0.63
N ILE A 46 -7.44 8.16 -0.51
CA ILE A 46 -6.23 9.00 -0.64
C ILE A 46 -6.62 10.22 -1.44
N GLY A 47 -6.32 11.41 -0.92
CA GLY A 47 -6.60 12.67 -1.58
C GLY A 47 -5.50 13.68 -1.38
N VAL A 48 -5.54 14.76 -2.17
CA VAL A 48 -4.61 15.87 -2.08
C VAL A 48 -5.39 17.17 -1.91
N ARG A 49 -5.05 17.96 -0.90
CA ARG A 49 -5.46 19.36 -0.77
C ARG A 49 -4.30 20.24 -1.16
N TRP A 50 -4.50 21.21 -2.04
CA TRP A 50 -3.42 22.07 -2.51
C TRP A 50 -3.94 23.48 -2.83
N SER A 51 -3.02 24.44 -2.85
CA SER A 51 -3.29 25.83 -3.19
C SER A 51 -2.23 26.37 -4.15
N THR A 52 -2.58 27.43 -4.87
CA THR A 52 -1.66 28.13 -5.78
C THR A 52 -1.50 29.59 -5.39
N ASP A 53 -0.31 30.13 -5.64
CA ASP A 53 0.00 31.56 -5.57
C ASP A 53 0.89 31.93 -6.77
N ASP A 54 0.56 33.01 -7.47
CA ASP A 54 1.26 33.48 -8.67
C ASP A 54 1.60 32.38 -9.72
N GLY A 55 0.69 31.42 -9.91
CA GLY A 55 0.87 30.32 -10.86
C GLY A 55 1.78 29.18 -10.37
N HIS A 56 2.23 29.22 -9.11
CA HIS A 56 3.01 28.17 -8.45
C HIS A 56 2.19 27.46 -7.37
N VAL A 57 2.51 26.20 -7.08
CA VAL A 57 1.90 25.48 -5.96
C VAL A 57 2.45 26.06 -4.65
N ALA A 58 1.59 26.70 -3.87
CA ALA A 58 1.94 27.32 -2.60
C ALA A 58 1.92 26.31 -1.44
N SER A 59 0.99 25.35 -1.47
CA SER A 59 0.91 24.26 -0.50
C SER A 59 0.32 23.00 -1.10
N MET A 60 0.73 21.84 -0.60
CA MET A 60 0.17 20.53 -0.97
C MET A 60 0.21 19.60 0.24
N GLU A 61 -0.95 19.04 0.59
CA GLU A 61 -1.16 18.10 1.68
C GLU A 61 -1.74 16.80 1.09
N LEU A 62 -0.95 15.73 1.14
CA LEU A 62 -1.45 14.37 0.90
C LEU A 62 -2.12 13.88 2.18
N PHE A 63 -3.37 13.45 2.08
CA PHE A 63 -4.11 12.91 3.21
C PHE A 63 -4.69 11.54 2.90
N GLN A 64 -4.89 10.77 3.96
CA GLN A 64 -5.56 9.48 3.93
C GLN A 64 -6.72 9.51 4.92
N ALA A 65 -7.87 8.95 4.54
CA ALA A 65 -9.04 8.84 5.40
C ALA A 65 -9.61 7.42 5.39
N ALA A 66 -10.16 7.01 6.52
CA ALA A 66 -10.90 5.77 6.66
C ALA A 66 -12.41 6.08 6.76
N PRO A 67 -13.30 5.25 6.19
CA PRO A 67 -14.73 5.44 6.29
C PRO A 67 -15.21 5.20 7.73
N GLN A 68 -16.32 5.85 8.10
CA GLN A 68 -16.89 5.74 9.44
C GLN A 68 -17.20 4.29 9.81
N GLY A 69 -16.77 3.87 11.00
CA GLY A 69 -16.93 2.49 11.48
C GLY A 69 -15.83 1.52 11.01
N HIS A 70 -14.85 2.01 10.23
CA HIS A 70 -13.72 1.22 9.75
C HIS A 70 -12.42 2.02 9.87
N ASP A 71 -11.94 2.22 11.09
CA ASP A 71 -10.86 3.17 11.42
C ASP A 71 -9.44 2.72 11.04
N THR A 72 -9.31 1.66 10.25
CA THR A 72 -8.00 1.14 9.83
C THR A 72 -7.45 1.97 8.67
N LEU A 73 -6.32 2.64 8.90
CA LEU A 73 -5.49 3.24 7.85
C LEU A 73 -4.42 2.25 7.40
N ARG A 74 -4.29 2.06 6.08
CA ARG A 74 -3.36 1.11 5.48
C ARG A 74 -2.11 1.82 4.96
N PRO A 75 -0.93 1.20 5.03
CA PRO A 75 0.27 1.78 4.43
C PRO A 75 0.12 1.80 2.90
N HIS A 76 0.38 2.96 2.29
CA HIS A 76 0.45 3.12 0.84
C HIS A 76 1.83 3.62 0.43
N ALA A 77 2.35 3.09 -0.68
CA ALA A 77 3.47 3.68 -1.40
C ALA A 77 2.91 4.57 -2.51
N THR A 78 3.12 5.88 -2.40
CA THR A 78 2.61 6.88 -3.35
C THR A 78 3.76 7.65 -3.95
N THR A 79 3.81 7.73 -5.28
CA THR A 79 4.76 8.61 -5.99
C THR A 79 4.02 9.88 -6.38
N ILE A 80 4.63 11.04 -6.09
CA ILE A 80 4.09 12.34 -6.47
C ILE A 80 5.04 12.93 -7.52
N GLY A 81 4.50 13.33 -8.67
CA GLY A 81 5.24 13.98 -9.73
C GLY A 81 4.69 15.38 -10.01
N LEU A 82 5.58 16.34 -10.18
CA LEU A 82 5.26 17.66 -10.72
C LEU A 82 5.67 17.67 -12.20
N VAL A 83 4.72 17.96 -13.09
CA VAL A 83 4.94 18.02 -14.54
C VAL A 83 4.80 19.46 -15.00
N GLY A 84 5.83 19.99 -15.68
CA GLY A 84 5.81 21.32 -16.29
C GLY A 84 5.40 21.26 -17.76
N ALA A 85 5.15 22.42 -18.38
CA ALA A 85 4.73 22.52 -19.78
C ALA A 85 5.82 22.10 -20.81
N ASP A 86 7.08 21.98 -20.36
CA ASP A 86 8.23 21.61 -21.20
C ASP A 86 8.56 20.10 -21.16
N ALA A 87 7.68 19.28 -20.57
CA ALA A 87 7.81 17.82 -20.46
C ALA A 87 6.94 17.07 -21.49
#